data_AF-A0A7X9EWV5-F1
#
_entry.id   AF-A0A7X9EWV5-F1
#
_cell.length_a   1.000
_cell.length_b   1.000
_cell.length_c   1.000
_cell.angle_alpha   90.00
_cell.angle_beta   90.00
_cell.angle_gamma   90.00
#
_symmetry.space_group_name_H-M   'P 1'
#
loop_
_entity.id
_entity.type
_entity.pdbx_description
1 polymer ?
#
loop_
_entity_poly.entity_id
_entity_poly.type
_entity_poly.pdbx_seq_one_letter_code
_entity_poly.pdbx_strand_id
1 'polypeptide(L)'
;SDLLAQRPEFYQVMKSPFDGTEVVCVKALVPDYAIIHVQEADIYGNCRILGPSYQDALLARAAKKTIITTERIVGTYRMQEEPKLTAIPHFLVEAVIELPGGAKPGICYPEYLTVDWDSHKAYQKAVKAGEVPLFADKMLEGRQ
;
A
#
# COMPACT_ATOMS: atom_id res chain seq x y z
N SER A 1 -13.72 3.82 -24.18
CA SER A 1 -13.45 4.21 -22.78
C SER A 1 -13.68 5.71 -22.66
N ASP A 2 -14.33 6.17 -21.60
CA ASP A 2 -14.60 7.59 -21.32
C ASP A 2 -13.50 8.25 -20.45
N LEU A 3 -12.48 7.49 -20.02
CA LEU A 3 -11.36 7.98 -19.22
C LEU A 3 -10.66 9.21 -19.83
N LEU A 4 -10.50 9.23 -21.16
CA LEU A 4 -9.91 10.35 -21.89
C LEU A 4 -10.72 11.64 -21.71
N ALA A 5 -12.05 11.53 -21.69
CA ALA A 5 -12.94 12.66 -21.51
C ALA A 5 -13.06 13.08 -20.04
N GLN A 6 -13.00 12.12 -19.10
CA GLN A 6 -13.09 12.40 -17.68
C GLN A 6 -11.82 13.03 -17.08
N ARG A 7 -10.63 12.70 -17.61
CA ARG A 7 -9.32 13.12 -17.07
C ARG A 7 -8.33 13.51 -18.19
N PRO A 8 -8.64 14.50 -19.03
CA PRO A 8 -7.79 14.90 -20.16
C PRO A 8 -6.41 15.46 -19.74
N GLU A 9 -6.26 15.87 -18.48
CA GLU A 9 -4.98 16.28 -17.89
C GLU A 9 -4.05 15.10 -17.54
N PHE A 10 -4.61 13.89 -17.48
CA PHE A 10 -3.89 12.67 -17.09
C PHE A 10 -3.67 11.71 -18.27
N TYR A 11 -4.53 11.77 -19.29
CA TYR A 11 -4.45 10.93 -20.49
C TYR A 11 -4.37 11.80 -21.74
N GLN A 12 -3.40 11.53 -22.62
CA GLN A 12 -3.26 12.22 -23.91
C GLN A 12 -3.10 11.22 -25.05
N VAL A 13 -3.74 11.49 -26.19
CA VAL A 13 -3.55 10.68 -27.40
C VAL A 13 -2.39 11.26 -28.20
N MET A 14 -1.44 10.42 -28.59
CA MET A 14 -0.36 10.80 -29.51
C MET A 14 -0.16 9.76 -30.59
N LYS A 15 0.54 10.14 -31.67
CA LYS A 15 0.97 9.18 -32.69
C LYS A 15 2.33 8.60 -32.33
N SER A 16 2.45 7.28 -32.39
CA SER A 16 3.69 6.54 -32.27
C SER A 16 4.71 7.03 -33.30
N PRO A 17 5.96 7.36 -32.90
CA PRO A 17 6.99 7.81 -33.83
C PRO A 17 7.52 6.70 -34.74
N PHE A 18 7.17 5.43 -34.49
CA PHE A 18 7.68 4.27 -35.24
C PHE A 18 6.77 3.86 -36.41
N ASP A 19 5.47 4.00 -36.24
CA ASP A 19 4.46 3.49 -37.19
C ASP A 19 3.24 4.41 -37.35
N GLY A 20 3.20 5.55 -36.66
CA GLY A 20 2.10 6.52 -36.73
C GLY A 20 0.80 6.09 -36.05
N THR A 21 0.78 4.93 -35.37
CA THR A 21 -0.41 4.43 -34.66
C THR A 21 -0.80 5.36 -33.51
N GLU A 22 -2.10 5.55 -33.29
CA GLU A 22 -2.57 6.34 -32.15
C GLU A 22 -2.45 5.53 -30.86
N VAL A 23 -1.77 6.10 -29.87
CA VAL A 23 -1.56 5.51 -28.55
C VAL A 23 -2.01 6.48 -27.46
N VAL A 24 -2.50 5.93 -26.35
CA VAL A 24 -2.85 6.72 -25.17
C VAL A 24 -1.65 6.78 -24.24
N CYS A 25 -1.10 7.97 -24.05
CA CYS A 25 -0.11 8.25 -23.03
C CYS A 25 -0.78 8.53 -21.69
N VAL A 26 -0.28 7.86 -20.66
CA VAL A 26 -0.73 8.03 -19.27
C VAL A 26 0.34 8.81 -18.52
N LYS A 27 -0.04 9.89 -17.85
CA LYS A 27 0.87 10.66 -17.01
C LYS A 27 1.40 9.77 -15.88
N ALA A 28 2.69 9.90 -15.57
CA ALA A 28 3.29 9.20 -14.43
C ALA A 28 2.60 9.58 -13.11
N LEU A 29 2.30 8.57 -12.30
CA LEU A 29 1.72 8.74 -10.98
C LEU A 29 2.88 8.86 -9.98
N VAL A 30 3.05 10.04 -9.38
CA VAL A 30 4.14 10.36 -8.45
C VAL A 30 3.53 10.85 -7.13
N PRO A 31 3.06 9.94 -6.25
CA PRO A 31 2.48 10.33 -4.97
C PRO A 31 3.48 11.10 -4.10
N ASP A 32 2.99 11.98 -3.24
CA ASP A 32 3.84 12.57 -2.20
C ASP A 32 4.22 11.52 -1.14
N TYR A 33 3.28 10.62 -0.82
CA TYR A 33 3.46 9.54 0.14
C TYR A 33 2.88 8.22 -0.40
N ALA A 34 3.60 7.12 -0.19
CA ALA A 34 3.07 5.76 -0.20
C ALA A 34 3.01 5.24 1.24
N ILE A 35 1.87 4.68 1.65
CA ILE A 35 1.70 4.02 2.95
C ILE A 35 1.47 2.54 2.66
N ILE A 36 2.38 1.69 3.11
CA ILE A 36 2.40 0.27 2.78
C ILE A 36 2.44 -0.53 4.09
N HIS A 37 1.65 -1.60 4.15
CA HIS A 37 1.64 -2.50 5.30
C HIS A 37 2.35 -3.81 4.97
N VAL A 38 3.26 -4.24 5.84
CA VAL A 38 4.14 -5.40 5.61
C VAL A 38 4.26 -6.29 6.84
N GLN A 39 4.71 -7.53 6.65
CA GLN A 39 4.83 -8.49 7.74
C GLN A 39 6.02 -8.16 8.63
N GLU A 40 7.21 -8.01 8.04
CA GLU A 40 8.45 -7.77 8.78
C GLU A 40 9.15 -6.53 8.23
N ALA A 41 9.60 -5.63 9.11
CA ALA A 41 10.51 -4.54 8.78
C ALA A 41 11.59 -4.40 9.84
N ASP A 42 12.76 -3.90 9.48
CA ASP A 42 13.74 -3.45 10.47
C ASP A 42 13.57 -1.96 10.77
N ILE A 43 14.28 -1.47 11.78
CA ILE A 43 14.23 -0.06 12.20
C ILE A 43 14.74 0.92 11.12
N TYR A 44 15.45 0.43 10.10
CA TYR A 44 15.96 1.26 9.02
C TYR A 44 14.97 1.35 7.85
N GLY A 45 13.99 0.44 7.76
CA GLY A 45 13.00 0.41 6.70
C GLY A 45 13.25 -0.64 5.62
N ASN A 46 14.23 -1.54 5.81
CA ASN A 46 14.24 -2.75 4.98
C ASN A 46 13.04 -3.58 5.38
N CYS A 47 12.21 -4.00 4.43
CA CYS A 47 11.03 -4.78 4.76
C CYS A 47 10.74 -5.92 3.79
N ARG A 48 9.99 -6.89 4.28
CA ARG A 48 9.58 -8.09 3.55
C ARG A 48 8.09 -8.08 3.32
N ILE A 49 7.70 -8.36 2.08
CA ILE A 49 6.31 -8.66 1.74
C ILE A 49 6.24 -10.17 1.51
N LEU A 50 5.62 -10.88 2.44
CA LEU A 50 5.41 -12.32 2.36
C LEU A 50 4.13 -12.60 1.55
N GLY A 51 4.27 -13.38 0.48
CA GLY A 51 3.19 -13.58 -0.49
C GLY A 51 3.22 -12.55 -1.63
N PRO A 52 2.09 -12.28 -2.31
CA PRO A 52 2.06 -11.39 -3.47
C PRO A 52 2.36 -9.94 -3.07
N SER A 53 3.28 -9.29 -3.79
CA SER A 53 3.69 -7.90 -3.55
C SER A 53 2.86 -6.85 -4.28
N TYR A 54 1.83 -7.28 -5.02
CA TYR A 54 0.91 -6.46 -5.81
C TYR A 54 1.56 -5.23 -6.45
N GLN A 55 1.21 -4.03 -5.97
CA GLN A 55 1.74 -2.76 -6.47
C GLN A 55 2.64 -2.07 -5.43
N ASP A 56 2.86 -2.67 -4.26
CA ASP A 56 3.49 -2.07 -3.10
C ASP A 56 4.94 -1.64 -3.42
N ALA A 57 5.74 -2.56 -3.98
CA ALA A 57 7.12 -2.23 -4.40
C ALA A 57 7.18 -1.23 -5.57
N LEU A 58 6.12 -1.14 -6.39
CA LEU A 58 6.03 -0.12 -7.44
C LEU A 58 5.69 1.24 -6.84
N LEU A 59 4.71 1.31 -5.93
CA LEU A 59 4.29 2.52 -5.23
C LEU A 59 5.42 3.09 -4.36
N ALA A 60 6.17 2.25 -3.66
CA ALA A 60 7.33 2.66 -2.87
C ALA A 60 8.43 3.35 -3.71
N ARG A 61 8.56 2.95 -4.99
CA ARG A 61 9.51 3.58 -5.94
C ARG A 61 8.92 4.80 -6.64
N ALA A 62 7.60 4.86 -6.79
CA ALA A 62 6.91 5.96 -7.45
C ALA A 62 6.70 7.17 -6.53
N ALA A 63 6.51 6.93 -5.24
CA ALA A 63 6.26 7.98 -4.27
C ALA A 63 7.55 8.76 -3.93
N LYS A 64 7.39 10.04 -3.56
CA LYS A 64 8.50 10.86 -3.05
C LYS A 64 8.97 10.38 -1.67
N LYS A 65 8.05 9.85 -0.87
CA LYS A 65 8.30 9.30 0.47
C LYS A 65 7.49 8.03 0.69
N THR A 66 8.06 7.05 1.38
CA THR A 66 7.36 5.82 1.74
C THR A 66 7.32 5.64 3.25
N ILE A 67 6.13 5.35 3.78
CA ILE A 67 5.91 5.00 5.17
C ILE A 67 5.54 3.53 5.22
N ILE A 68 6.27 2.76 6.01
CA ILE A 68 5.99 1.35 6.26
C ILE A 68 5.28 1.21 7.59
N THR A 69 4.11 0.59 7.59
CA THR A 69 3.53 0.00 8.80
C THR A 69 3.84 -1.49 8.79
N THR A 70 4.18 -2.09 9.93
CA THR A 70 4.59 -3.50 9.97
C THR A 70 3.94 -4.28 11.10
N GLU A 71 3.67 -5.56 10.88
CA GLU A 71 3.20 -6.46 11.94
C GLU A 71 4.26 -6.69 13.02
N ARG A 72 5.56 -6.60 12.68
CA ARG A 72 6.67 -6.73 13.64
C ARG A 72 7.95 -6.09 13.16
N ILE A 73 8.64 -5.45 14.12
CA ILE A 73 10.02 -5.03 13.92
C ILE A 73 10.96 -6.20 14.15
N VAL A 74 11.88 -6.42 13.22
CA VAL A 74 12.89 -7.48 13.30
C VAL A 74 14.31 -6.91 13.22
N GLY A 75 15.29 -7.69 13.66
CA GLY A 75 16.69 -7.31 13.49
C GLY A 75 17.12 -7.34 12.03
N THR A 76 17.90 -6.34 11.60
CA THR A 76 18.45 -6.22 10.23
C THR A 76 19.19 -7.47 9.75
N TYR A 77 19.73 -8.28 10.67
CA TYR A 77 20.38 -9.55 10.33
C TYR A 77 19.45 -10.49 9.54
N ARG A 78 18.13 -10.47 9.77
CA ARG A 78 17.19 -11.30 8.99
C ARG A 78 17.25 -10.96 7.51
N MET A 79 17.33 -9.67 7.18
CA MET A 79 17.46 -9.19 5.80
C MET A 79 18.82 -9.57 5.22
N GLN A 80 19.87 -9.62 6.04
CA GLN A 80 21.20 -10.05 5.61
C GLN A 80 21.28 -11.57 5.36
N GLU A 81 20.57 -12.37 6.15
CA GLU A 81 20.50 -13.83 6.00
C GLU A 81 19.84 -14.22 4.67
N GLU A 82 18.74 -13.54 4.31
CA GLU A 82 18.06 -13.74 3.02
C GLU A 82 17.76 -12.41 2.32
N PRO A 83 18.78 -11.78 1.68
CA PRO A 83 18.64 -10.47 1.05
C PRO A 83 17.62 -10.41 -0.07
N LYS A 84 17.44 -11.53 -0.77
CA LYS A 84 16.49 -11.68 -1.88
C LYS A 84 15.03 -11.50 -1.46
N LEU A 85 14.72 -11.66 -0.17
CA LEU A 85 13.38 -11.46 0.37
C LEU A 85 13.10 -9.99 0.75
N THR A 86 14.09 -9.10 0.69
CA THR A 86 13.89 -7.67 0.91
C THR A 86 13.09 -7.09 -0.26
N ALA A 87 11.82 -6.78 0.00
CA ALA A 87 10.89 -6.31 -1.02
C ALA A 87 11.01 -4.80 -1.27
N ILE A 88 11.17 -4.03 -0.19
CA ILE A 88 11.41 -2.59 -0.23
C ILE A 88 12.68 -2.31 0.60
N PRO A 89 13.74 -1.77 -0.02
CA PRO A 89 14.96 -1.44 0.69
C PRO A 89 14.83 -0.12 1.47
N HIS A 90 15.57 0.00 2.57
CA HIS A 90 15.53 1.14 3.49
C HIS A 90 15.65 2.52 2.83
N PHE A 91 16.45 2.65 1.77
CA PHE A 91 16.68 3.95 1.13
C PHE A 91 15.46 4.52 0.41
N LEU A 92 14.39 3.74 0.24
CA LEU A 92 13.09 4.21 -0.26
C LEU A 92 12.12 4.60 0.87
N VAL A 93 12.48 4.34 2.12
CA VAL A 93 11.59 4.42 3.29
C VAL A 93 11.98 5.61 4.17
N GLU A 94 11.00 6.43 4.49
CA GLU A 94 11.13 7.60 5.37
C GLU A 94 10.85 7.24 6.83
N ALA A 95 9.89 6.33 7.08
CA ALA A 95 9.47 5.96 8.42
C ALA A 95 8.96 4.51 8.49
N VAL A 96 9.15 3.89 9.65
CA VAL A 96 8.64 2.55 9.98
C VAL A 96 7.84 2.64 11.27
N ILE A 97 6.65 2.05 11.28
CA ILE A 97 5.75 1.99 12.43
C ILE A 97 5.39 0.53 12.68
N GLU A 98 5.65 0.03 13.89
CA GLU A 98 5.10 -1.24 14.33
C GLU A 98 3.60 -1.06 14.61
N LEU A 99 2.77 -1.76 13.84
CA LEU A 99 1.31 -1.70 13.92
C LEU A 99 0.72 -3.11 13.71
N PRO A 100 0.73 -3.97 14.74
CA PRO A 100 0.14 -5.30 14.65
C PRO A 100 -1.36 -5.25 14.31
N GLY A 101 -1.79 -6.06 13.34
CA GLY A 101 -3.14 -6.02 12.77
C GLY A 101 -3.39 -4.79 11.88
N GLY A 102 -2.34 -4.21 11.29
CA GLY A 102 -2.40 -2.94 10.58
C GLY A 102 -3.19 -2.98 9.27
N ALA A 103 -3.23 -4.12 8.57
CA ALA A 103 -4.07 -4.28 7.39
C ALA A 103 -5.48 -4.83 7.67
N LYS A 104 -5.88 -5.04 8.94
CA LYS A 104 -7.29 -5.34 9.26
C LYS A 104 -8.19 -4.18 8.80
N PRO A 105 -9.40 -4.47 8.28
CA PRO A 105 -10.07 -5.77 8.21
C PRO A 105 -9.67 -6.62 6.99
N GLY A 106 -8.72 -6.17 6.17
CA GLY A 106 -8.15 -6.90 5.03
C GLY A 106 -7.26 -8.07 5.45
N ILE A 107 -6.50 -8.59 4.48
CA ILE A 107 -5.60 -9.74 4.64
C ILE A 107 -4.13 -9.31 4.72
N CYS A 108 -3.30 -10.12 5.38
CA CYS A 108 -1.84 -10.04 5.33
C CYS A 108 -1.32 -11.45 5.52
N TYR A 109 -0.93 -12.05 4.42
CA TYR A 109 -0.46 -13.43 4.44
C TYR A 109 0.95 -13.51 5.05
N PRO A 110 1.30 -14.48 5.90
CA PRO A 110 0.44 -15.53 6.47
C PRO A 110 -0.24 -15.13 7.78
N GLU A 111 -0.03 -13.91 8.28
CA GLU A 111 -0.47 -13.40 9.59
C GLU A 111 -1.99 -13.49 9.79
N TYR A 112 -2.76 -13.07 8.79
CA TYR A 112 -4.21 -13.18 8.73
C TYR A 112 -4.65 -13.55 7.31
N LEU A 113 -5.22 -14.76 7.20
CA LEU A 113 -5.50 -15.43 5.94
C LEU A 113 -6.85 -15.06 5.32
N THR A 114 -7.77 -14.51 6.12
CA THR A 114 -9.14 -14.21 5.71
C THR A 114 -9.50 -12.79 6.08
N VAL A 115 -10.31 -12.15 5.23
CA VAL A 115 -10.94 -10.87 5.54
C VAL A 115 -11.82 -11.01 6.78
N ASP A 116 -11.75 -10.03 7.68
CA ASP A 116 -12.72 -9.89 8.77
C ASP A 116 -14.05 -9.36 8.19
N TRP A 117 -14.91 -10.30 7.80
CA TRP A 117 -16.20 -10.00 7.20
C TRP A 117 -17.17 -9.30 8.15
N ASP A 118 -17.04 -9.51 9.46
CA ASP A 118 -17.93 -8.89 10.44
C ASP A 118 -17.61 -7.40 10.56
N SER A 119 -16.33 -7.05 10.69
CA SER A 119 -15.87 -5.66 10.63
C SER A 119 -16.20 -5.00 9.29
N HIS A 120 -16.06 -5.74 8.17
CA HIS A 120 -16.40 -5.22 6.86
C HIS A 120 -17.90 -4.90 6.72
N LYS A 121 -18.79 -5.80 7.18
CA LYS A 121 -20.24 -5.56 7.19
C LYS A 121 -20.63 -4.42 8.14
N ALA A 122 -19.98 -4.32 9.30
CA ALA A 122 -20.20 -3.23 10.25
C ALA A 122 -19.82 -1.87 9.64
N TYR A 123 -18.68 -1.78 8.94
CA TYR A 123 -18.29 -0.58 8.21
C TYR A 123 -19.32 -0.19 7.15
N GLN A 124 -19.78 -1.15 6.33
CA GLN A 124 -20.81 -0.89 5.32
C GLN A 124 -22.12 -0.36 5.93
N LYS A 125 -22.53 -0.89 7.09
CA LYS A 125 -23.69 -0.40 7.82
C LYS A 125 -23.48 1.04 8.30
N ALA A 126 -22.31 1.35 8.86
CA ALA A 126 -21.96 2.70 9.31
C ALA A 126 -21.96 3.71 8.15
N VAL A 127 -21.43 3.34 6.98
CA VAL A 127 -21.47 4.19 5.77
C VAL A 127 -22.91 4.52 5.38
N LYS A 128 -23.81 3.52 5.36
CA LYS A 128 -25.23 3.73 5.02
C LYS A 128 -25.96 4.59 6.04
N ALA A 129 -25.55 4.52 7.30
CA ALA A 129 -26.15 5.30 8.40
C ALA A 129 -25.54 6.70 8.56
N GLY A 130 -24.43 7.03 7.88
CA GLY A 130 -23.69 8.27 8.10
C GLY A 130 -22.86 8.28 9.40
N GLU A 131 -22.57 7.11 9.97
CA GLU A 131 -21.95 6.92 11.29
C GLU A 131 -20.47 6.47 11.20
N VAL A 132 -19.81 6.75 10.07
CA VAL A 132 -18.40 6.37 9.86
C VAL A 132 -17.46 6.88 10.97
N PRO A 133 -17.59 8.11 11.50
CA PRO A 133 -16.74 8.56 12.60
C PRO A 133 -16.86 7.69 13.85
N LEU A 134 -18.09 7.31 14.25
CA LEU A 134 -18.32 6.43 15.41
C LEU A 134 -17.72 5.04 15.20
N PHE A 135 -17.81 4.51 13.98
CA PHE A 135 -17.15 3.26 13.63
C PHE A 135 -15.62 3.38 13.72
N ALA A 136 -15.06 4.49 13.23
CA ALA A 136 -13.63 4.75 13.29
C ALA A 136 -13.13 4.83 14.74
N ASP A 137 -13.81 5.58 15.60
CA ASP A 137 -13.47 5.69 17.03
C ASP A 137 -13.41 4.31 17.68
N LYS A 138 -14.43 3.46 17.44
CA LYS A 138 -14.47 2.09 17.95
C LYS A 138 -13.31 1.22 17.43
N MET A 139 -12.84 1.45 16.20
CA MET A 139 -11.71 0.68 15.63
C MET A 139 -10.35 1.14 16.17
N LEU A 140 -10.28 2.38 16.64
CA LEU A 140 -9.10 3.00 17.22
C LEU A 140 -9.02 2.78 18.74
N GLU A 141 -10.13 2.44 19.40
CA GLU A 141 -10.14 2.08 20.82
C GLU A 141 -9.07 1.02 21.15
N GLY A 142 -8.17 1.36 22.07
CA GLY A 142 -7.11 0.46 22.53
C GLY A 142 -5.86 0.37 21.64
N ARG A 143 -5.81 1.11 20.52
CA ARG A 143 -4.58 1.30 19.73
C ARG A 143 -3.83 2.51 20.28
N GLN A 144 -2.70 2.28 20.97
CA GLN A 144 -1.77 3.34 21.43
C GLN A 144 -0.60 3.48 20.46
#